data_AF-A0A326U405-F1
#
_entry.id   AF-A0A326U405-F1
#
_cell.length_a   1.000
_cell.length_b   1.000
_cell.length_c   1.000
_cell.angle_alpha   90.00
_cell.angle_beta   90.00
_cell.angle_gamma   90.00
#
_symmetry.space_group_name_H-M   'P 1'
#
loop_
_entity.id
_entity.type
_entity.pdbx_description
1 polymer ?
#
loop_
_entity_poly.entity_id
_entity_poly.type
_entity_poly.pdbx_seq_one_letter_code
_entity_poly.pdbx_strand_id
1 'polypeptide(L)'
;MKLERLAEMDYEAAQSEKRDKLNGRLQVWSLLIALVGAFGLASVQSGSIAYIVGVLPLLVACLARYVRHSEAVLDQVKEYLFQKELELKYTGYECWRVKHKQAKSGEHLRAFRSCAVLIDVIATGSLAIRLAEHSIVLSVVVVFLEALVICLTCYWLSDTKRK
;
A
#
# COMPACT_ATOMS: atom_id res chain seq x y z
N MET A 1 23.84 17.05 -30.83
CA MET A 1 24.59 17.32 -29.59
C MET A 1 23.78 17.89 -28.41
N LYS A 2 22.93 18.93 -28.55
CA LYS A 2 22.10 19.40 -27.40
C LYS A 2 20.87 18.52 -27.12
N LEU A 3 20.25 17.94 -28.14
CA LEU A 3 19.04 17.11 -28.04
C LEU A 3 19.30 15.73 -27.41
N GLU A 4 20.44 15.09 -27.73
CA GLU A 4 20.80 13.78 -27.16
C GLU A 4 21.08 13.88 -25.66
N ARG A 5 21.79 14.92 -25.21
CA ARG A 5 22.00 15.17 -23.78
C ARG A 5 20.71 15.44 -23.00
N LEU A 6 19.74 16.12 -23.61
CA LEU A 6 18.43 16.35 -22.99
C LEU A 6 17.69 15.02 -22.80
N ALA A 7 17.70 14.17 -23.83
CA ALA A 7 17.08 12.84 -23.76
C ALA A 7 17.74 11.93 -22.71
N GLU A 8 19.07 11.98 -22.60
CA GLU A 8 19.82 11.26 -21.55
C GLU A 8 19.46 11.75 -20.15
N MET A 9 19.42 13.07 -19.93
CA MET A 9 19.04 13.64 -18.62
C MET A 9 17.59 13.29 -18.24
N ASP A 10 16.66 13.34 -19.19
CA ASP A 10 15.25 12.97 -18.95
C ASP A 10 15.12 11.47 -18.58
N TYR A 11 15.91 10.62 -19.22
CA TYR A 11 15.97 9.20 -18.91
C TYR A 11 16.55 8.95 -17.51
N GLU A 12 17.64 9.62 -17.15
CA GLU A 12 18.24 9.52 -15.82
C GLU A 12 17.28 10.03 -14.72
N ALA A 13 16.55 11.11 -14.98
CA ALA A 13 15.53 11.63 -14.08
C ALA A 13 14.36 10.66 -13.88
N ALA A 14 13.87 10.04 -14.95
CA ALA A 14 12.82 9.02 -14.83
C ALA A 14 13.33 7.76 -14.09
N GLN A 15 14.60 7.41 -14.24
CA GLN A 15 15.23 6.33 -13.47
C GLN A 15 15.42 6.67 -11.99
N SER A 16 15.74 7.92 -11.63
CA SER A 16 15.81 8.34 -10.22
C SER A 16 14.41 8.33 -9.60
N GLU A 17 13.39 8.83 -10.30
CA GLU A 17 12.01 8.78 -9.82
C GLU A 17 11.55 7.34 -9.56
N LYS A 18 11.84 6.41 -10.48
CA LYS A 18 11.56 4.97 -10.27
C LYS A 18 12.21 4.44 -8.98
N ARG A 19 13.47 4.81 -8.71
CA ARG A 19 14.18 4.41 -7.48
C ARG A 19 13.52 4.98 -6.23
N ASP A 20 13.14 6.26 -6.27
CA ASP A 20 12.46 6.91 -5.15
C ASP A 20 11.11 6.27 -4.82
N LYS A 21 10.33 5.92 -5.85
CA LYS A 21 9.06 5.20 -5.66
C LYS A 21 9.26 3.77 -5.11
N LEU A 22 10.33 3.09 -5.51
CA LEU A 22 10.69 1.79 -4.93
C LEU A 22 11.10 1.91 -3.45
N ASN A 23 11.87 2.95 -3.10
CA ASN A 23 12.18 3.26 -1.70
C ASN A 23 10.92 3.61 -0.90
N GLY A 24 9.95 4.28 -1.53
CA GLY A 24 8.64 4.55 -0.95
C GLY A 24 7.90 3.27 -0.51
N ARG A 25 8.07 2.15 -1.20
CA ARG A 25 7.50 0.86 -0.76
C ARG A 25 8.06 0.42 0.60
N LEU A 26 9.36 0.54 0.81
CA LEU A 26 9.99 0.21 2.10
C LEU A 26 9.49 1.13 3.21
N GLN A 27 9.29 2.42 2.92
CA GLN A 27 8.73 3.38 3.88
C GLN A 27 7.30 3.04 4.28
N VAL A 28 6.48 2.56 3.35
CA VAL A 28 5.12 2.08 3.66
C VAL A 28 5.16 0.90 4.62
N TRP A 29 6.07 -0.05 4.41
CA TRP A 29 6.22 -1.20 5.30
C TRP A 29 6.72 -0.81 6.68
N SER A 30 7.72 0.09 6.77
CA SER A 30 8.20 0.56 8.07
C SER A 30 7.11 1.33 8.82
N LEU A 31 6.30 2.13 8.13
CA LEU A 31 5.16 2.83 8.71
C LEU A 31 4.08 1.86 9.20
N LEU A 32 3.76 0.82 8.42
CA LEU A 32 2.81 -0.22 8.84
C LEU A 32 3.29 -0.94 10.10
N ILE A 33 4.56 -1.34 10.16
CA ILE A 33 5.15 -2.00 11.33
C ILE A 33 5.12 -1.08 12.55
N ALA A 34 5.48 0.19 12.38
CA ALA A 34 5.44 1.19 13.45
C ALA A 34 4.01 1.39 13.99
N LEU A 35 3.00 1.46 13.11
CA LEU A 35 1.59 1.52 13.49
C LEU A 35 1.18 0.27 14.28
N VAL A 36 1.44 -0.93 13.75
CA VAL A 36 1.11 -2.18 14.44
C VAL A 36 1.77 -2.24 15.82
N GLY A 37 3.04 -1.83 15.93
CA GLY A 37 3.75 -1.77 17.21
C GLY A 37 3.14 -0.78 18.20
N ALA A 38 2.87 0.45 17.75
CA ALA A 38 2.30 1.51 18.60
C ALA A 38 0.90 1.16 19.10
N PHE A 39 0.02 0.70 18.21
CA PHE A 39 -1.34 0.30 18.57
C PHE A 39 -1.38 -1.02 19.34
N GLY A 40 -0.45 -1.94 19.07
CA GLY A 40 -0.23 -3.14 19.87
C GLY A 40 0.09 -2.80 21.34
N LEU A 41 1.01 -1.87 21.58
CA LEU A 41 1.32 -1.38 22.93
C LEU A 41 0.14 -0.65 23.58
N ALA A 42 -0.57 0.20 22.82
CA ALA A 42 -1.77 0.88 23.31
C ALA A 42 -2.87 -0.11 23.72
N SER A 43 -3.01 -1.23 23.00
CA SER A 43 -3.99 -2.26 23.32
C SER A 43 -3.76 -2.91 24.69
N VAL A 44 -2.51 -3.04 25.14
CA VAL A 44 -2.20 -3.67 26.44
C VAL A 44 -2.55 -2.74 27.60
N GLN A 45 -2.63 -1.43 27.36
CA GLN A 45 -2.97 -0.46 28.40
C GLN A 45 -4.43 -0.59 28.83
N SER A 46 -4.69 -0.31 30.11
CA SER A 46 -6.03 -0.28 30.68
C SER A 46 -6.68 1.10 30.51
N GLY A 47 -8.00 1.17 30.68
CA GLY A 47 -8.75 2.41 30.57
C GLY A 47 -9.05 2.84 29.13
N SER A 48 -9.27 4.14 28.92
CA SER A 48 -9.75 4.69 27.65
C SER A 48 -8.75 4.56 26.49
N ILE A 49 -7.46 4.45 26.80
CA ILE A 49 -6.37 4.35 25.81
C ILE A 49 -6.47 3.06 24.99
N ALA A 50 -7.01 1.99 25.57
CA ALA A 50 -7.26 0.73 24.89
C ALA A 50 -8.12 0.86 23.62
N TYR A 51 -9.09 1.77 23.64
CA TYR A 51 -10.04 1.95 22.53
C TYR A 51 -9.43 2.64 21.32
N ILE A 52 -8.23 3.21 21.46
CA ILE A 52 -7.48 3.81 20.34
C ILE A 52 -7.21 2.75 19.25
N VAL A 53 -7.16 1.45 19.61
CA VAL A 53 -7.04 0.34 18.65
C VAL A 53 -8.10 0.39 17.54
N GLY A 54 -9.31 0.89 17.82
CA GLY A 54 -10.36 1.03 16.80
C GLY A 54 -10.08 2.07 15.70
N VAL A 55 -9.06 2.91 15.87
CA VAL A 55 -8.61 3.84 14.83
C VAL A 55 -7.67 3.15 13.83
N LEU A 56 -7.09 2.00 14.19
CA LEU A 56 -6.10 1.30 13.37
C LEU A 56 -6.66 0.91 11.99
N PRO A 57 -7.88 0.34 11.84
CA PRO A 57 -8.41 -0.01 10.53
C PRO A 57 -8.58 1.20 9.60
N LEU A 58 -8.93 2.36 10.15
CA LEU A 58 -9.04 3.60 9.38
C LEU A 58 -7.67 4.04 8.84
N LEU A 59 -6.63 3.96 9.68
CA LEU A 59 -5.26 4.31 9.28
C LEU A 59 -4.72 3.34 8.23
N VAL A 60 -4.99 2.05 8.39
CA VAL A 60 -4.64 1.00 7.41
C VAL A 60 -5.34 1.26 6.07
N ALA A 61 -6.61 1.67 6.08
CA ALA A 61 -7.34 2.05 4.88
C ALA A 61 -6.73 3.28 4.17
N CYS A 62 -6.35 4.31 4.94
CA CYS A 62 -5.63 5.48 4.40
C CYS A 62 -4.28 5.07 3.77
N LEU A 63 -3.53 4.20 4.45
CA LEU A 63 -2.27 3.67 3.95
C LEU A 63 -2.50 2.89 2.65
N ALA A 64 -3.50 2.02 2.61
CA ALA A 64 -3.89 1.25 1.43
C ALA A 64 -4.22 2.13 0.22
N ARG A 65 -4.94 3.24 0.42
CA ARG A 65 -5.20 4.22 -0.64
C ARG A 65 -3.91 4.86 -1.15
N TYR A 66 -3.00 5.21 -0.26
CA TYR A 66 -1.69 5.76 -0.62
C TYR A 66 -0.85 4.75 -1.40
N VAL A 67 -0.78 3.48 -0.95
CA VAL A 67 -0.05 2.42 -1.66
C VAL A 67 -0.58 2.25 -3.07
N ARG A 68 -1.92 2.15 -3.23
CA ARG A 68 -2.55 2.04 -4.56
C ARG A 68 -2.14 3.19 -5.47
N HIS A 69 -2.17 4.42 -4.97
CA HIS A 69 -1.78 5.59 -5.75
C HIS A 69 -0.28 5.55 -6.13
N SER A 70 0.59 5.23 -5.18
CA SER A 70 2.03 5.13 -5.42
C SER A 70 2.38 4.05 -6.45
N GLU A 71 1.70 2.90 -6.42
CA GLU A 71 1.88 1.83 -7.40
C GLU A 71 1.39 2.23 -8.79
N ALA A 72 0.25 2.92 -8.88
CA ALA A 72 -0.26 3.43 -10.16
C ALA A 72 0.71 4.43 -10.80
N VAL A 73 1.30 5.34 -10.01
CA VAL A 73 2.31 6.28 -10.50
C VAL A 73 3.58 5.55 -10.93
N LEU A 74 4.04 4.57 -10.15
CA LEU A 74 5.21 3.77 -10.51
C LEU A 74 5.01 3.03 -11.84
N ASP A 75 3.82 2.49 -12.08
CA ASP A 75 3.50 1.82 -13.34
C ASP A 75 3.44 2.80 -14.53
N GLN A 76 2.99 4.04 -14.31
CA GLN A 76 3.08 5.11 -15.33
C GLN A 76 4.54 5.47 -15.66
N VAL A 77 5.41 5.61 -14.65
CA VAL A 77 6.83 5.91 -14.86
C VAL A 77 7.54 4.78 -15.62
N LYS A 78 7.21 3.51 -15.30
CA LYS A 78 7.75 2.35 -16.04
C LYS A 78 7.29 2.33 -17.49
N GLU A 79 6.02 2.63 -17.76
CA GLU A 79 5.50 2.73 -19.12
C GLU A 79 6.20 3.85 -19.90
N TYR A 80 6.37 5.03 -19.28
CA TYR A 80 7.12 6.13 -19.89
C TYR A 80 8.57 5.75 -20.22
N LEU A 81 9.27 5.11 -19.29
CA LEU A 81 10.63 4.60 -19.52
C LEU A 81 10.68 3.59 -20.67
N PHE A 82 9.70 2.69 -20.74
CA PHE A 82 9.60 1.72 -21.84
C PHE A 82 9.41 2.40 -23.20
N GLN A 83 8.51 3.37 -23.30
CA GLN A 83 8.30 4.14 -24.53
C GLN A 83 9.56 4.90 -24.94
N LYS A 84 10.27 5.50 -23.99
CA LYS A 84 11.56 6.17 -24.25
C LYS A 84 12.66 5.22 -24.72
N GLU A 85 12.78 4.04 -24.12
CA GLU A 85 13.73 3.01 -24.57
C GLU A 85 13.44 2.57 -26.01
N LEU A 86 12.16 2.43 -26.38
CA LEU A 86 11.74 2.10 -27.74
C LEU A 86 12.05 3.22 -28.75
N GLU A 87 11.75 4.47 -28.43
CA GLU A 87 12.02 5.65 -29.28
C GLU A 87 13.52 5.75 -29.62
N LEU A 88 14.36 5.53 -28.61
CA LEU A 88 15.81 5.64 -28.74
C LEU A 88 16.48 4.34 -29.22
N LYS A 89 15.70 3.28 -29.49
CA LYS A 89 16.20 1.94 -29.86
C LYS A 89 17.17 1.34 -28.84
N TYR A 90 17.06 1.73 -27.57
CA TYR A 90 17.83 1.14 -26.49
C TYR A 90 17.20 -0.18 -26.03
N THR A 91 18.00 -1.23 -25.94
CA THR A 91 17.60 -2.47 -25.26
C THR A 91 17.87 -2.36 -23.76
N GLY A 92 17.10 -1.49 -23.10
CA GLY A 92 17.19 -1.26 -21.66
C GLY A 92 16.42 -2.29 -20.82
N TYR A 93 16.38 -2.03 -19.51
CA TYR A 93 15.79 -2.93 -18.52
C TYR A 93 14.28 -3.08 -18.71
N GLU A 94 13.56 -2.01 -19.07
CA GLU A 94 12.10 -2.09 -19.24
C GLU A 94 11.73 -2.91 -20.48
N CYS A 95 12.46 -2.76 -21.59
CA CYS A 95 12.33 -3.62 -22.76
C CYS A 95 12.58 -5.10 -22.43
N TRP A 96 13.60 -5.41 -21.62
CA TRP A 96 13.86 -6.77 -21.18
C TRP A 96 12.74 -7.31 -20.26
N ARG A 97 12.27 -6.49 -19.32
CA ARG A 97 11.21 -6.82 -18.36
C ARG A 97 9.89 -7.18 -19.05
N VAL A 98 9.49 -6.40 -20.06
CA VAL A 98 8.27 -6.66 -20.86
C VAL A 98 8.41 -7.99 -21.63
N LYS A 99 9.56 -8.22 -22.27
CA LYS A 99 9.83 -9.47 -23.03
C LYS A 99 9.82 -10.71 -22.14
N HIS A 100 10.33 -10.61 -20.91
CA HIS A 100 10.46 -11.75 -19.99
C HIS A 100 9.28 -11.88 -19.01
N LYS A 101 8.22 -11.07 -19.17
CA LYS A 101 7.03 -11.06 -18.30
C LYS A 101 7.39 -11.04 -16.80
N GLN A 102 8.49 -10.39 -16.42
CA GLN A 102 8.96 -10.42 -15.04
C GLN A 102 7.97 -9.75 -14.08
N ALA A 103 7.93 -10.27 -12.85
CA ALA A 103 6.97 -10.03 -11.77
C ALA A 103 6.19 -8.71 -11.89
N LYS A 104 4.86 -8.85 -12.01
CA LYS A 104 3.92 -7.73 -12.04
C LYS A 104 4.01 -6.95 -10.73
N SER A 105 3.88 -5.63 -10.81
CA SER A 105 3.76 -4.70 -9.67
C SER A 105 2.74 -5.13 -8.59
N GLY A 106 1.79 -6.00 -8.96
CA GLY A 106 0.73 -6.50 -8.09
C GLY A 106 1.13 -7.45 -6.94
N GLU A 107 2.31 -8.09 -6.96
CA GLU A 107 2.69 -8.99 -5.85
C GLU A 107 2.87 -8.23 -4.53
N HIS A 108 3.44 -7.03 -4.60
CA HIS A 108 3.59 -6.13 -3.45
C HIS A 108 2.23 -5.71 -2.87
N LEU A 109 1.30 -5.30 -3.73
CA LEU A 109 -0.07 -4.96 -3.33
C LEU A 109 -0.80 -6.14 -2.70
N ARG A 110 -0.62 -7.35 -3.25
CA ARG A 110 -1.24 -8.56 -2.72
C ARG A 110 -0.71 -8.91 -1.34
N ALA A 111 0.61 -8.82 -1.14
CA ALA A 111 1.23 -9.03 0.17
C ALA A 111 0.75 -7.99 1.19
N PHE A 112 0.76 -6.71 0.82
CA PHE A 112 0.28 -5.63 1.68
C PHE A 112 -1.20 -5.82 2.04
N ARG A 113 -2.06 -6.22 1.10
CA ARG A 113 -3.47 -6.53 1.36
C ARG A 113 -3.64 -7.65 2.38
N SER A 114 -2.93 -8.76 2.22
CA SER A 114 -3.04 -9.88 3.17
C SER A 114 -2.61 -9.45 4.58
N CYS A 115 -1.54 -8.66 4.69
CA CYS A 115 -1.09 -8.13 5.98
C CYS A 115 -2.09 -7.14 6.58
N ALA A 116 -2.57 -6.16 5.80
CA ALA A 116 -3.55 -5.18 6.23
C ALA A 116 -4.83 -5.83 6.77
N VAL A 117 -5.40 -6.78 6.03
CA VAL A 117 -6.61 -7.50 6.45
C VAL A 117 -6.38 -8.30 7.73
N LEU A 118 -5.22 -8.96 7.86
CA LEU A 118 -4.90 -9.70 9.08
C LEU A 118 -4.82 -8.78 10.30
N ILE A 119 -4.16 -7.62 10.15
CA ILE A 119 -4.05 -6.61 11.21
C ILE A 119 -5.42 -6.09 11.61
N ASP A 120 -6.24 -5.73 10.62
CA ASP A 120 -7.58 -5.19 10.86
C ASP A 120 -8.46 -6.22 11.59
N VAL A 121 -8.46 -7.49 11.17
CA VAL A 121 -9.23 -8.56 11.83
C VAL A 121 -8.81 -8.75 13.29
N ILE A 122 -7.50 -8.70 13.58
CA ILE A 122 -6.99 -8.81 14.96
C ILE A 122 -7.41 -7.60 15.79
N ALA A 123 -7.30 -6.39 15.22
CA ALA A 123 -7.69 -5.15 15.88
C ALA A 123 -9.19 -5.14 16.20
N THR A 124 -10.03 -5.42 15.20
CA THR A 124 -11.49 -5.53 15.34
C THR A 124 -11.88 -6.57 16.37
N GLY A 125 -11.27 -7.76 16.32
CA GLY A 125 -11.55 -8.82 17.29
C GLY A 125 -11.22 -8.40 18.72
N SER A 126 -10.06 -7.77 18.92
CA SER A 126 -9.64 -7.29 20.24
C SER A 126 -10.57 -6.20 20.79
N LEU A 127 -11.03 -5.29 19.93
CA LEU A 127 -11.95 -4.22 20.29
C LEU A 127 -13.36 -4.75 20.59
N ALA A 128 -13.84 -5.69 19.78
CA ALA A 128 -15.15 -6.30 19.94
C ALA A 128 -15.28 -7.05 21.27
N ILE A 129 -14.24 -7.79 21.67
CA ILE A 129 -14.19 -8.50 22.96
C ILE A 129 -14.31 -7.50 24.11
N ARG A 130 -13.55 -6.40 24.08
CA ARG A 130 -13.59 -5.37 25.14
C ARG A 130 -14.90 -4.62 25.19
N LEU A 131 -15.46 -4.27 24.02
CA LEU A 131 -16.74 -3.57 23.96
C LEU A 131 -17.90 -4.44 24.42
N ALA A 132 -17.83 -5.76 24.22
CA ALA A 132 -18.87 -6.68 24.67
C ALA A 132 -19.02 -6.70 26.20
N GLU A 133 -17.96 -6.39 26.96
CA GLU A 133 -18.02 -6.26 28.43
C GLU A 133 -18.87 -5.05 28.88
N HIS A 134 -18.97 -4.01 28.04
CA HIS A 134 -19.70 -2.78 28.36
C HIS A 134 -21.07 -2.69 27.67
N SER A 135 -21.15 -3.02 26.38
CA SER A 135 -22.39 -2.98 25.60
C SER A 135 -22.28 -3.81 24.32
N ILE A 136 -23.11 -4.85 24.24
CA ILE A 136 -23.21 -5.72 23.05
C ILE A 136 -23.63 -4.91 21.82
N VAL A 137 -24.57 -3.96 21.98
CA VAL A 137 -25.06 -3.14 20.85
C VAL A 137 -23.94 -2.30 20.26
N LEU A 138 -23.11 -1.69 21.12
CA LEU A 138 -22.00 -0.85 20.66
C LEU A 138 -20.90 -1.69 19.99
N SER A 139 -20.65 -2.90 20.50
CA SER A 139 -19.73 -3.87 19.88
C SER A 139 -20.18 -4.25 18.47
N VAL A 140 -21.47 -4.57 18.27
CA VAL A 140 -22.02 -4.92 16.95
C VAL A 140 -21.89 -3.77 15.96
N VAL A 141 -22.20 -2.53 16.38
CA VAL A 141 -22.09 -1.34 15.52
C VAL A 141 -20.64 -1.11 15.08
N VAL A 142 -19.69 -1.23 16.01
CA VAL A 142 -18.27 -1.02 15.71
C VAL A 142 -17.74 -2.10 14.77
N VAL A 143 -18.06 -3.38 15.01
CA VAL A 143 -17.66 -4.47 14.11
C VAL A 143 -18.23 -4.26 12.70
N PHE A 144 -19.48 -3.80 12.58
CA PHE A 144 -20.07 -3.52 11.29
C PHE A 144 -19.35 -2.37 10.55
N LEU A 145 -19.03 -1.28 11.25
CA LEU A 145 -18.27 -0.17 10.67
C LEU A 145 -16.87 -0.60 10.25
N GLU A 146 -16.16 -1.36 11.08
CA GLU A 146 -14.82 -1.85 10.75
C GLU A 146 -14.85 -2.86 9.61
N ALA A 147 -15.87 -3.72 9.51
CA ALA A 147 -16.07 -4.59 8.37
C ALA A 147 -16.21 -3.81 7.05
N LEU A 148 -16.95 -2.68 7.07
CA LEU A 148 -17.04 -1.79 5.90
C LEU A 148 -15.66 -1.21 5.52
N VAL A 149 -14.86 -0.81 6.51
CA VAL A 149 -13.50 -0.30 6.28
C VAL A 149 -12.60 -1.39 5.69
N ILE A 150 -12.64 -2.61 6.23
CA ILE A 150 -11.90 -3.76 5.70
C ILE A 150 -12.30 -4.04 4.24
N CYS A 151 -13.60 -4.01 3.93
CA CYS A 151 -14.09 -4.16 2.56
C CYS A 151 -13.56 -3.05 1.64
N LEU A 152 -13.53 -1.80 2.08
CA LEU A 152 -12.96 -0.68 1.32
C LEU A 152 -11.45 -0.85 1.09
N THR A 153 -10.70 -1.25 2.12
CA THR A 153 -9.27 -1.58 2.03
C THR A 153 -9.02 -2.69 1.00
N CYS A 154 -9.84 -3.74 1.04
CA CYS A 154 -9.77 -4.84 0.07
C CYS A 154 -10.11 -4.39 -1.35
N TYR A 155 -11.11 -3.53 -1.50
CA TYR A 155 -11.48 -2.95 -2.80
C TYR A 155 -10.35 -2.08 -3.37
N TRP A 156 -9.75 -1.22 -2.55
CA TRP A 156 -8.65 -0.35 -2.98
C TRP A 156 -7.39 -1.14 -3.33
N LEU A 157 -7.09 -2.20 -2.60
CA LEU A 157 -5.94 -3.08 -2.86
C LEU A 157 -6.26 -4.25 -3.79
N SER A 158 -7.50 -4.37 -4.26
CA SER A 158 -7.84 -5.35 -5.28
C SER A 158 -7.09 -4.97 -6.55
N ASP A 159 -6.27 -5.92 -7.03
CA ASP A 159 -5.57 -5.82 -8.30
C ASP A 159 -6.63 -5.75 -9.39
N THR A 160 -7.06 -4.52 -9.67
CA THR A 160 -7.96 -4.20 -10.77
C THR A 160 -7.09 -4.32 -12.01
N LYS A 161 -6.80 -5.56 -12.39
CA LYS A 161 -6.21 -5.89 -13.68
C LYS A 161 -7.09 -5.22 -14.72
N ARG A 162 -6.62 -4.06 -15.19
CA ARG A 162 -6.94 -3.55 -16.52
C ARG A 162 -6.71 -4.73 -17.46
N LYS A 163 -7.83 -5.22 -18.02
CA LYS A 163 -7.82 -6.00 -19.25
C LYS A 163 -7.13 -5.16 -20.34
#